data_AF-A0A251ZB91-F1
#
_entry.id   AF-A0A251ZB91-F1
#
_cell.length_a   1.000
_cell.length_b   1.000
_cell.length_c   1.000
_cell.angle_alpha   90.00
_cell.angle_beta   90.00
_cell.angle_gamma   90.00
#
_symmetry.space_group_name_H-M   'P 1'
#
loop_
_entity.id
_entity.type
_entity.pdbx_description
1 polymer ?
#
loop_
_entity_poly.entity_id
_entity_poly.type
_entity_poly.pdbx_seq_one_letter_code
_entity_poly.pdbx_strand_id
1 'polypeptide(L)'
;MTLGEVFLESLSTGVITEQEIDWLAAQQNRFNRDEEATALKLGRLLDSGAINLGCRIPSQLLRHKLVLNDWIEPLGRRRHHKAIAA
;
A
#
# COMPACT_ATOMS: atom_id res chain seq x y z
N MET A 1 -12.78 9.66 -4.40
CA MET A 1 -11.69 9.12 -5.22
C MET A 1 -12.08 9.27 -6.67
N THR A 2 -11.16 9.66 -7.54
CA THR A 2 -11.33 9.69 -9.01
C THR A 2 -10.48 8.61 -9.67
N LEU A 3 -10.77 8.25 -10.92
CA LEU A 3 -9.94 7.28 -11.64
C LEU A 3 -8.50 7.79 -11.81
N GLY A 4 -8.32 9.09 -12.04
CA GLY A 4 -7.00 9.71 -12.15
C GLY A 4 -6.19 9.57 -10.86
N GLU A 5 -6.81 9.75 -9.69
CA GLU A 5 -6.18 9.54 -8.38
C GLU A 5 -5.73 8.08 -8.22
N VAL A 6 -6.63 7.11 -8.47
CA VAL A 6 -6.29 5.68 -8.39
C VAL A 6 -5.13 5.34 -9.31
N PHE A 7 -5.17 5.83 -10.55
CA PHE A 7 -4.16 5.56 -11.56
C PHE A 7 -2.79 6.13 -11.17
N LEU A 8 -2.74 7.39 -10.73
CA LEU A 8 -1.51 8.06 -10.31
C LEU A 8 -0.92 7.42 -9.06
N GLU A 9 -1.73 7.12 -8.05
CA GLU A 9 -1.27 6.43 -6.84
C GLU A 9 -0.73 5.03 -7.17
N SER A 10 -1.45 4.28 -8.01
CA SER A 10 -1.02 2.93 -8.41
C SER A 10 0.28 2.94 -9.21
N LEU A 11 0.49 3.95 -10.08
CA LEU A 11 1.76 4.13 -10.79
C LEU A 11 2.90 4.56 -9.87
N SER A 12 2.61 5.45 -8.92
CA SER A 12 3.60 5.97 -7.97
C SER A 12 4.12 4.89 -7.03
N THR A 13 3.21 4.03 -6.53
CA THR A 13 3.58 2.99 -5.55
C THR A 13 3.83 1.62 -6.16
N GLY A 14 3.47 1.41 -7.43
CA GLY A 14 3.48 0.08 -8.07
C GLY A 14 2.48 -0.91 -7.46
N VAL A 15 1.52 -0.39 -6.68
CA VAL A 15 0.55 -1.19 -5.91
C VAL A 15 -0.82 -0.57 -6.10
N ILE A 16 -1.83 -1.38 -6.40
CA ILE A 16 -3.25 -1.02 -6.26
C ILE A 16 -3.82 -1.77 -5.05
N THR A 17 -4.76 -1.16 -4.36
CA THR A 17 -5.42 -1.76 -3.19
C THR A 17 -6.75 -2.41 -3.56
N GLU A 18 -7.21 -3.33 -2.72
CA GLU A 18 -8.53 -3.98 -2.88
C GLU A 18 -9.66 -2.94 -2.88
N GLN A 19 -9.62 -1.96 -1.95
CA GLN A 19 -10.60 -0.88 -1.88
C GLN A 19 -10.65 -0.04 -3.17
N GLU A 20 -9.51 0.12 -3.85
CA GLU A 20 -9.46 0.82 -5.14
C GLU A 20 -10.00 -0.02 -6.29
N ILE A 21 -9.76 -1.33 -6.29
CA ILE A 21 -10.38 -2.25 -7.25
C ILE A 21 -11.90 -2.30 -7.07
N ASP A 22 -12.38 -2.38 -5.83
CA ASP A 22 -13.81 -2.35 -5.52
C ASP A 22 -14.44 -1.04 -5.99
N TRP A 23 -13.74 0.08 -5.77
CA TRP A 23 -14.15 1.36 -6.31
C TRP A 23 -14.13 1.36 -7.85
N LEU A 24 -13.09 0.84 -8.51
CA LEU A 24 -13.11 0.73 -9.97
C LEU A 24 -14.32 -0.05 -10.45
N ALA A 25 -14.58 -1.23 -9.88
CA ALA A 25 -15.69 -2.11 -10.21
C ALA A 25 -17.07 -1.46 -10.03
N ALA A 26 -17.28 -0.75 -8.93
CA ALA A 26 -18.56 -0.08 -8.68
C ALA A 26 -18.78 1.18 -9.54
N GLN A 27 -17.73 1.74 -10.16
CA GLN A 27 -17.80 2.99 -10.92
C GLN A 27 -17.72 2.80 -12.45
N GLN A 28 -17.44 1.59 -12.95
CA GLN A 28 -17.20 1.29 -14.38
C GLN A 28 -18.26 1.88 -15.32
N ASN A 29 -19.54 1.78 -14.95
CA ASN A 29 -20.66 2.24 -15.77
C ASN A 29 -20.79 3.78 -15.87
N ARG A 30 -19.97 4.53 -15.14
CA ARG A 30 -20.02 6.00 -15.05
C ARG A 30 -18.83 6.68 -15.71
N PHE A 31 -17.87 5.90 -16.21
CA PHE A 31 -16.67 6.43 -16.84
C PHE A 31 -16.98 7.08 -18.18
N ASN A 32 -16.35 8.22 -18.42
CA ASN A 32 -16.26 8.76 -19.77
C ASN A 32 -15.21 7.98 -20.59
N ARG A 33 -15.09 8.28 -21.89
CA ARG A 33 -14.20 7.56 -22.80
C ARG A 33 -12.72 7.59 -22.39
N ASP A 34 -12.24 8.72 -21.86
CA ASP A 34 -10.85 8.87 -21.43
C ASP A 34 -10.60 8.10 -20.14
N GLU A 35 -11.60 8.06 -19.25
CA GLU A 35 -11.59 7.24 -18.05
C GLU A 35 -11.59 5.75 -18.40
N GLU A 36 -12.44 5.28 -19.30
CA GLU A 36 -12.42 3.88 -19.76
C GLU A 36 -11.06 3.48 -20.33
N ALA A 37 -10.46 4.32 -21.18
CA ALA A 37 -9.12 4.08 -21.72
C ALA A 37 -8.06 3.97 -20.62
N THR A 38 -8.18 4.79 -19.57
CA THR A 38 -7.28 4.78 -18.41
C THR A 38 -7.48 3.53 -17.56
N ALA A 39 -8.72 3.11 -17.33
CA ALA A 39 -9.04 1.88 -16.61
C ALA A 39 -8.54 0.64 -17.35
N LEU A 40 -8.68 0.60 -18.69
CA LEU A 40 -8.13 -0.46 -19.53
C LEU A 40 -6.61 -0.50 -19.47
N LYS A 41 -5.94 0.66 -19.49
CA LYS A 41 -4.49 0.74 -19.33
C LYS A 41 -4.05 0.22 -17.96
N LEU A 42 -4.77 0.57 -16.90
CA LEU A 42 -4.52 0.07 -15.56
C LEU A 42 -4.66 -1.46 -15.48
N GLY A 43 -5.70 -2.03 -16.10
CA GLY A 43 -5.88 -3.47 -16.22
C GLY A 43 -4.69 -4.16 -16.88
N ARG A 44 -4.19 -3.63 -18.00
CA ARG A 44 -2.99 -4.18 -18.67
C ARG A 44 -1.73 -4.11 -17.80
N LEU A 45 -1.59 -3.08 -16.99
CA LEU A 45 -0.47 -2.97 -16.05
C LEU A 45 -0.55 -4.02 -14.95
N LEU A 46 -1.77 -4.33 -14.46
CA LEU A 46 -2.01 -5.43 -13.52
C LEU A 46 -1.67 -6.77 -14.16
N ASP A 47 -2.17 -7.04 -15.36
CA ASP A 47 -1.93 -8.30 -16.08
C ASP A 47 -0.44 -8.54 -16.35
N SER A 48 0.31 -7.47 -16.61
CA SER A 48 1.76 -7.54 -16.84
C SER A 48 2.60 -7.69 -15.56
N GLY A 49 2.00 -7.50 -14.38
CA GLY A 49 2.69 -7.46 -13.09
C GLY A 49 3.47 -6.16 -12.81
N ALA A 50 3.33 -5.14 -13.67
CA ALA A 50 3.92 -3.82 -13.46
C ALA A 50 3.27 -3.08 -12.27
N ILE A 51 1.98 -3.34 -12.02
CA ILE A 51 1.28 -2.94 -10.80
C ILE A 51 0.79 -4.22 -10.12
N ASN A 52 0.92 -4.29 -8.80
CA ASN A 52 0.51 -5.46 -8.02
C ASN A 52 -0.67 -5.13 -7.11
N LEU A 53 -1.51 -6.13 -6.83
CA LEU A 53 -2.51 -6.01 -5.77
C LEU A 53 -1.83 -6.08 -4.40
N GLY A 54 -2.16 -5.16 -3.49
CA GLY A 54 -1.57 -5.16 -2.16
C GLY A 54 -2.13 -4.11 -1.22
N CYS A 55 -1.34 -3.72 -0.21
CA CYS A 55 -1.70 -2.70 0.76
C CYS A 55 -0.65 -1.58 0.79
N ARG A 56 -1.11 -0.34 1.00
CA ARG A 56 -0.20 0.81 1.22
C ARG A 56 -0.09 1.07 2.71
N ILE A 57 1.10 0.89 3.26
CA ILE A 57 1.34 1.11 4.69
C ILE A 57 1.67 2.60 4.91
N PRO A 58 0.93 3.31 5.79
CA PRO A 58 1.24 4.69 6.11
C PRO A 58 2.67 4.83 6.65
N SER A 59 3.40 5.81 6.15
CA SER A 59 4.80 6.07 6.52
C SER A 59 4.98 6.34 8.03
N GLN A 60 3.98 6.93 8.68
CA GLN A 60 3.97 7.14 10.14
C GLN A 60 3.97 5.81 10.91
N LEU A 61 3.21 4.82 10.44
CA LEU A 61 3.12 3.50 11.06
C LEU A 61 4.44 2.74 10.89
N LEU A 62 5.09 2.88 9.73
CA LEU A 62 6.45 2.36 9.50
C LEU A 62 7.47 3.01 10.44
N ARG A 63 7.44 4.34 10.60
CA ARG A 63 8.32 5.06 11.53
C ARG A 63 8.12 4.61 12.97
N HIS A 64 6.87 4.46 13.42
CA HIS A 64 6.58 3.96 14.76
C HIS A 64 7.12 2.55 14.98
N LYS A 65 6.93 1.63 14.01
CA LYS A 65 7.47 0.27 14.09
C LYS A 65 8.99 0.24 14.10
N LEU A 66 9.66 1.06 13.30
CA LEU A 66 11.12 1.19 13.33
C LEU A 66 11.60 1.68 14.70
N VAL A 67 11.00 2.75 15.24
CA VAL A 67 11.35 3.23 16.58
C VAL A 67 11.12 2.16 17.65
N LEU A 68 10.00 1.45 17.58
CA LEU A 68 9.68 0.40 18.54
C LEU A 68 10.70 -0.74 18.48
N ASN A 69 11.01 -1.25 17.29
CA ASN A 69 11.92 -2.39 17.12
C ASN A 69 13.39 -2.02 17.36
N ASP A 70 13.83 -0.84 16.91
CA ASP A 70 15.24 -0.46 16.94
C ASP A 70 15.63 0.22 18.26
N TRP A 71 14.69 0.88 18.94
CA TRP A 71 14.98 1.67 20.14
C TRP A 71 14.30 1.16 21.41
N ILE A 72 13.04 0.73 21.33
CA ILE A 72 12.26 0.39 22.54
C ILE A 72 12.43 -1.08 22.93
N GLU A 73 12.24 -2.01 21.99
CA GLU A 73 12.35 -3.45 22.20
C GLU A 73 13.73 -3.91 22.71
N PRO A 74 14.87 -3.37 22.22
CA PRO A 74 16.19 -3.75 22.69
C PRO A 74 16.43 -3.38 24.16
N LEU A 75 15.75 -2.37 24.69
CA LEU A 75 15.84 -1.98 26.10
C LEU A 75 15.18 -3.03 27.01
N GLY A 76 14.08 -3.66 26.56
CA GLY A 76 13.44 -4.77 27.27
C GLY A 76 14.29 -6.05 27.22
N ARG A 77 14.87 -6.36 26.05
CA ARG A 77 15.72 -7.55 25.85
C ARG A 77 17.00 -7.51 26.70
N ARG A 78 17.63 -6.33 26.84
CA ARG A 78 18.81 -6.14 27.72
C ARG A 78 18.48 -6.28 29.21
N ARG A 79 17.27 -5.91 29.65
CA ARG A 79 16.84 -6.09 31.05
C ARG A 79 16.74 -7.57 31.42
N HIS A 80 16.20 -8.41 30.53
CA HIS A 80 16.12 -9.85 30.76
C HIS A 80 17.48 -10.54 30.74
N HIS A 81 18.41 -10.14 29.86
CA HIS A 81 19.77 -10.70 29.87
C HIS A 81 20.51 -10.42 31.18
N LYS A 82 20.30 -9.24 31.79
CA LYS A 82 20.91 -8.89 33.07
C LYS A 82 20.28 -9.63 34.27
N ALA A 83 19.02 -10.05 34.15
CA ALA A 83 18.31 -10.81 35.17
C ALA A 83 18.63 -12.32 35.18
N ILE A 84 19.11 -12.88 34.06
CA ILE A 84 19.50 -14.29 33.95
C ILE A 84 20.99 -14.50 34.30
N ALA A 85 21.79 -13.43 34.23
CA ALA A 85 23.24 -13.46 34.51
C ALA A 85 23.62 -13.06 35.95
N ALA A 86 22.64 -12.94 36.86
CA ALA A 86 22.82 -12.66 38.29
C ALA A 86 22.30 -13.83 39.12
#